data_AF-A0A8X6NI76-F1
#
_entry.id   AF-A0A8X6NI76-F1
#
_cell.length_a   1.000
_cell.length_b   1.000
_cell.length_c   1.000
_cell.angle_alpha   90.00
_cell.angle_beta   90.00
_cell.angle_gamma   90.00
#
_symmetry.space_group_name_H-M   'P 1'
#
loop_
_entity.id
_entity.type
_entity.pdbx_description
1 polymer ?
#
loop_
_entity_poly.entity_id
_entity_poly.type
_entity_poly.pdbx_seq_one_letter_code
_entity_poly.pdbx_strand_id
1 'polypeptide(L)' 'EYSVQMTLREQWRDERMQFDDQNGQVRYLTLTDPDKIWKPDLFFSNEKEGHFHNIIMPNVLLRIYPNGDVLYSIRYY' A
#
# COMPACT_ATOMS: atom_id res chain seq x y z
N GLU A 1 -6.45 24.16 -16.59
CA GLU A 1 -6.39 23.29 -15.40
C GLU A 1 -5.74 21.98 -15.81
N TYR A 2 -4.81 21.46 -15.02
CA TYR A 2 -4.20 20.15 -15.25
C TYR A 2 -4.68 19.21 -14.15
N SER A 3 -5.34 18.12 -14.51
CA SER A 3 -5.62 17.01 -13.60
C SER A 3 -4.50 15.98 -13.74
N VAL A 4 -3.97 15.50 -12.62
CA VAL A 4 -2.91 14.49 -12.60
C VAL A 4 -3.43 13.29 -11.82
N GLN A 5 -3.60 12.17 -12.50
CA GLN A 5 -3.89 10.91 -11.83
C GLN A 5 -2.57 10.20 -11.50
N MET A 6 -2.35 9.88 -10.23
CA MET A 6 -1.14 9.20 -9.78
C MET A 6 -1.46 7.85 -9.17
N THR A 7 -0.59 6.86 -9.38
CA THR A 7 -0.64 5.60 -8.64
C THR A 7 0.70 5.40 -7.96
N LEU A 8 0.69 5.38 -6.64
CA LEU A 8 1.84 5.09 -5.81
C LEU A 8 1.86 3.59 -5.51
N ARG A 9 3.01 2.95 -5.68
CA ARG A 9 3.24 1.55 -5.30
C ARG A 9 4.48 1.46 -4.45
N GLU A 10 4.33 0.86 -3.29
CA GLU A 10 5.40 0.60 -2.35
C GLU A 10 5.48 -0.91 -2.13
N GLN A 11 6.71 -1.41 -2.05
CA GLN A 11 6.97 -2.80 -1.73
C GLN A 11 8.05 -2.86 -0.66
N TRP A 12 7.77 -3.60 0.41
CA TRP A 12 8.73 -3.88 1.47
C TRP A 12 8.60 -5.32 1.91
N ARG A 13 9.62 -5.82 2.62
CA ARG A 13 9.59 -7.16 3.21
C ARG A 13 9.40 -7.03 4.72
N ASP A 14 8.39 -7.71 5.25
CA ASP A 14 8.12 -7.81 6.68
C ASP A 14 8.09 -9.29 7.09
N GLU A 15 9.13 -9.75 7.79
CA GLU A 15 9.26 -11.15 8.20
C GLU A 15 8.12 -11.62 9.12
N ARG A 16 7.45 -10.69 9.83
CA ARG A 16 6.31 -11.00 10.71
C ARG A 16 5.06 -11.39 9.93
N MET A 17 5.02 -11.08 8.63
CA MET A 17 3.88 -11.30 7.74
C MET A 17 4.02 -12.60 6.91
N GLN A 18 5.03 -13.43 7.20
CA GLN A 18 5.20 -14.73 6.56
C GLN A 18 4.07 -15.69 6.93
N PHE A 19 3.62 -16.49 5.97
CA PHE A 19 2.58 -17.50 6.16
C PHE A 19 2.79 -18.70 5.22
N ASP A 20 2.23 -19.85 5.58
CA ASP A 20 2.25 -21.06 4.75
C ASP A 20 1.31 -20.89 3.54
N ASP A 21 1.85 -21.10 2.34
CA ASP A 21 1.11 -20.96 1.08
C ASP A 21 0.23 -22.18 0.73
N GLN A 22 0.13 -23.15 1.62
CA GLN A 22 -0.64 -24.38 1.46
C GLN A 22 -0.22 -25.16 0.21
N ASN A 23 1.09 -25.41 0.05
CA ASN A 23 1.68 -26.04 -1.14
C ASN A 23 1.42 -25.23 -2.42
N GLY A 24 1.56 -23.90 -2.35
CA GLY A 24 1.41 -22.99 -3.48
C GLY A 24 -0.04 -22.69 -3.90
N GLN A 25 -1.04 -23.10 -3.10
CA GLN A 25 -2.45 -22.78 -3.36
C GLN A 25 -2.77 -21.31 -3.10
N VAL A 26 -2.10 -20.69 -2.11
CA VAL A 26 -2.31 -19.28 -1.73
C VAL A 26 -1.17 -18.43 -2.24
N ARG A 27 -1.40 -17.67 -3.32
CA ARG A 27 -0.37 -16.79 -3.91
C ARG A 27 -0.13 -15.51 -3.11
N TYR A 28 -1.19 -14.95 -2.51
CA TYR A 28 -1.14 -13.77 -1.67
C TYR A 28 -2.44 -13.62 -0.87
N LEU A 29 -2.36 -12.94 0.26
CA LEU A 29 -3.52 -12.48 1.03
C LEU A 29 -3.84 -11.04 0.64
N THR A 30 -5.13 -10.73 0.47
CA THR A 30 -5.58 -9.34 0.27
C THR A 30 -6.16 -8.82 1.57
N LEU A 31 -5.65 -7.69 2.06
CA LEU A 31 -6.17 -7.02 3.24
C LEU A 31 -7.08 -5.88 2.84
N THR A 32 -8.27 -5.85 3.44
CA THR A 32 -9.26 -4.79 3.25
C THR A 32 -9.02 -3.59 4.18
N ASP A 33 -8.27 -3.81 5.27
CA ASP A 33 -7.99 -2.82 6.29
C ASP A 33 -6.46 -2.58 6.36
N PRO A 34 -5.94 -1.52 5.72
CA PRO A 34 -4.51 -1.23 5.70
C PRO A 34 -3.97 -0.69 7.03
N ASP A 35 -4.82 -0.25 7.95
CA ASP A 35 -4.39 0.31 9.24
C ASP A 35 -3.96 -0.77 10.24
N LYS A 36 -4.25 -2.05 9.92
CA LYS A 36 -3.83 -3.21 10.71
C LYS A 36 -2.38 -3.64 10.48
N ILE A 37 -1.68 -3.04 9.52
CA ILE A 37 -0.28 -3.37 9.27
C ILE A 37 0.62 -2.18 9.47
N TRP A 38 1.87 -2.46 9.82
CA TRP A 38 2.92 -1.47 9.74
C TRP A 38 3.19 -1.13 8.27
N LYS A 39 3.32 0.16 7.96
CA LYS A 39 3.72 0.69 6.65
C LYS A 39 4.81 1.75 6.85
N PRO A 40 5.70 1.96 5.88
CA PRO A 40 6.63 3.09 5.93
C PRO A 40 5.88 4.43 5.91
N ASP A 41 6.37 5.41 6.68
CA ASP A 41 5.83 6.77 6.68
C ASP A 41 6.38 7.55 5.47
N LEU A 42 5.65 7.51 4.35
CA LEU A 42 6.02 8.27 3.15
C LEU A 42 5.54 9.73 3.24
N PHE A 43 6.44 10.68 3.05
CA PHE A 43 6.13 12.11 2.93
C PHE A 43 6.83 12.75 1.73
N PHE A 44 6.17 13.71 1.08
CA PHE A 44 6.74 14.49 -0.03
C PHE A 44 7.25 15.84 0.49
N SER A 45 8.57 16.01 0.60
CA SER A 45 9.19 17.19 1.23
C SER A 45 9.00 18.51 0.48
N ASN A 46 8.62 18.47 -0.80
CA ASN A 46 8.54 19.65 -1.68
C ASN A 46 7.10 20.11 -1.96
N GLU A 47 6.12 19.67 -1.17
CA GLU A 47 4.75 20.15 -1.33
C GLU A 47 4.63 21.58 -0.79
N LYS A 48 4.63 22.57 -1.68
CA LYS A 48 4.13 23.91 -1.36
C LYS A 48 2.63 23.78 -1.09
N GLU A 49 2.25 23.81 0.18
CA GLU A 49 0.90 24.04 0.67
C GLU A 49 -0.14 22.93 0.35
N GLY A 50 -0.12 21.88 1.16
CA GLY A 50 -1.32 21.51 1.95
C GLY A 50 -2.58 21.09 1.22
N HIS A 51 -2.51 20.54 0.01
CA HIS A 51 -3.69 20.04 -0.70
C HIS A 51 -3.90 18.52 -0.61
N PHE A 52 -3.03 17.76 0.06
CA PHE A 52 -3.34 16.36 0.42
C PHE A 52 -4.30 16.21 1.62
N HIS A 53 -4.55 17.25 2.40
CA HIS A 53 -5.27 17.14 3.69
C HIS A 53 -6.74 16.68 3.59
N ASN A 54 -7.33 16.57 2.40
CA ASN A 54 -8.72 16.12 2.22
C ASN A 54 -8.92 15.19 1.01
N ILE A 55 -7.86 14.62 0.43
CA ILE A 55 -8.00 13.69 -0.69
C ILE A 55 -8.49 12.35 -0.13
N ILE A 56 -9.83 12.26 -0.04
CA ILE A 56 -10.72 11.11 -0.29
C ILE A 56 -10.07 9.78 0.05
N MET A 57 -10.64 9.04 1.02
CA MET A 57 -10.31 7.64 1.33
C MET A 57 -9.66 6.93 0.13
N PRO A 58 -8.32 6.81 0.09
CA PRO A 58 -7.67 6.36 -1.12
C PRO A 58 -8.12 4.94 -1.44
N ASN A 59 -8.26 4.63 -2.73
CA ASN A 59 -8.43 3.24 -3.14
C ASN A 59 -7.11 2.51 -2.88
N VAL A 60 -7.03 1.87 -1.71
CA VAL A 60 -5.89 1.09 -1.25
C VAL A 60 -6.04 -0.36 -1.68
N LEU A 61 -5.01 -0.91 -2.31
CA LEU A 61 -4.83 -2.34 -2.52
C LEU A 61 -3.62 -2.80 -1.71
N LEU A 62 -3.82 -3.81 -0.86
CA LEU A 62 -2.77 -4.39 -0.04
C LEU A 62 -2.67 -5.89 -0.26
N ARG A 63 -1.48 -6.37 -0.62
CA ARG A 63 -1.19 -7.80 -0.82
C ARG A 63 -0.01 -8.23 0.02
N ILE A 64 -0.14 -9.36 0.70
CA ILE A 64 0.94 -10.02 1.43
C ILE A 64 1.25 -11.34 0.74
N TYR A 65 2.51 -11.54 0.38
CA TYR A 65 3.02 -12.77 -0.22
C TYR A 65 3.55 -13.72 0.86
N PRO A 66 3.58 -15.05 0.61
CA PRO A 66 3.98 -16.04 1.62
C PRO A 66 5.37 -15.82 2.22
N ASN A 67 6.29 -15.25 1.42
CA ASN A 67 7.65 -14.94 1.83
C ASN A 67 7.78 -13.70 2.74
N GLY A 68 6.66 -13.01 3.02
CA GLY A 68 6.60 -11.80 3.82
C GLY A 68 6.73 -10.51 3.01
N ASP A 69 6.76 -10.58 1.67
CA ASP A 69 6.70 -9.37 0.86
C ASP A 69 5.31 -8.74 0.95
N VAL A 70 5.28 -7.42 1.12
CA VAL A 70 4.05 -6.63 1.18
C VAL A 70 4.04 -5.65 0.02
N LEU A 71 2.96 -5.67 -0.77
CA LEU A 71 2.68 -4.70 -1.81
C LEU A 71 1.54 -3.80 -1.35
N TYR A 72 1.81 -2.50 -1.33
CA TYR A 72 0.85 -1.46 -1.04
C TYR A 72 0.69 -0.56 -2.26
N SER A 73 -0.55 -0.37 -2.72
CA SER A 73 -0.84 0.47 -3.88
C SER A 73 -1.97 1.44 -3.54
N ILE A 74 -1.72 2.72 -3.80
CA ILE A 74 -2.71 3.80 -3.65
C ILE A 74 -2.94 4.46 -5.00
N ARG A 75 -4.20 4.74 -5.34
CA ARG A 75 -4.57 5.60 -6.47
C ARG A 75 -5.05 6.96 -5.98
N TYR A 76 -4.35 8.01 -6.42
CA TYR A 76 -4.74 9.41 -6.25
C TYR A 76 -5.41 9.91 -7.54
N TYR A 77 -6.51 10.64 -7.38
CA TYR A 77 -7.31 11.21 -8.47
C TYR A 77 -7.13 12.72 -8.54
#